data_AF-A0A699Q880-F1
#
_entry.id   AF-A0A699Q880-F1
#
_cell.length_a   1.000
_cell.length_b   1.000
_cell.length_c   1.000
_cell.angle_alpha   90.00
_cell.angle_beta   90.00
_cell.angle_gamma   90.00
#
_symmetry.space_group_name_H-M   'P 1'
#
loop_
_entity.id
_entity.type
_entity.pdbx_description
1 polymer ?
#
loop_
_entity_poly.entity_id
_entity_poly.type
_entity_poly.pdbx_seq_one_letter_code
_entity_poly.pdbx_strand_id
1 'polypeptide(L)'
;MIGNSIVAEMLHADIGRYLYGLDHMKSRNMITAELEIAEYVWQTATVRPYAAVFIMRIMETYMGKGMRNWDQRLNSNHVKLQKQLTVLCKKYVATILMSDCNILKEQVKAHMEDASG
;
A
#
# COMPACT_ATOMS: atom_id res chain seq x y z
N MET A 1 5.27 -2.68 -19.82
CA MET A 1 4.12 -3.35 -19.18
C MET A 1 4.36 -4.84 -18.92
N ILE A 2 5.12 -5.56 -19.75
CA ILE A 2 5.34 -7.01 -19.63
C ILE A 2 6.02 -7.44 -18.30
N GLY A 3 6.95 -6.64 -17.76
CA GLY A 3 7.67 -7.00 -16.53
C GLY A 3 6.86 -6.93 -15.23
N ASN A 4 5.77 -6.16 -15.17
CA ASN A 4 4.96 -6.03 -13.94
C ASN A 4 3.97 -7.19 -13.75
N SER A 5 3.56 -7.87 -14.83
CA SER A 5 2.61 -9.01 -14.74
C SER A 5 3.26 -10.21 -14.06
N ILE A 6 4.50 -10.53 -14.43
CA ILE A 6 5.23 -11.70 -13.93
C ILE A 6 5.41 -11.63 -12.40
N VAL A 7 5.81 -10.46 -11.88
CA VAL A 7 6.01 -10.29 -10.43
C VAL A 7 4.69 -10.42 -9.67
N ALA A 8 3.60 -9.86 -10.20
CA ALA A 8 2.28 -9.98 -9.60
C ALA A 8 1.79 -11.44 -9.56
N GLU A 9 1.99 -12.18 -10.66
CA GLU A 9 1.67 -13.61 -10.76
C GLU A 9 2.48 -14.46 -9.77
N MET A 10 3.79 -14.19 -9.65
CA MET A 10 4.65 -14.88 -8.69
C MET A 10 4.18 -14.64 -7.25
N LEU A 11 3.95 -13.38 -6.89
CA LEU A 11 3.50 -13.01 -5.54
C LEU A 11 2.14 -13.63 -5.21
N HIS A 12 1.22 -13.63 -6.18
CA HIS A 12 -0.09 -14.25 -6.04
C HIS A 12 0.01 -15.75 -5.74
N ALA A 13 0.82 -16.46 -6.53
CA ALA A 13 1.05 -17.89 -6.33
C ALA A 13 1.71 -18.19 -4.98
N ASP A 14 2.72 -17.41 -4.58
CA ASP A 14 3.45 -17.64 -3.34
C ASP A 14 2.60 -17.37 -2.09
N ILE A 15 1.78 -16.31 -2.10
CA ILE A 15 0.82 -16.06 -1.02
C ILE A 15 -0.23 -17.18 -0.95
N GLY A 16 -0.75 -17.63 -2.10
CA GLY A 16 -1.70 -18.74 -2.15
C GLY A 16 -1.12 -20.03 -1.55
N ARG A 17 0.11 -20.39 -1.93
CA ARG A 17 0.83 -21.56 -1.39
C ARG A 17 1.13 -21.42 0.10
N TYR A 18 1.54 -20.23 0.54
CA TYR A 18 1.79 -19.95 1.95
C TYR A 18 0.53 -20.16 2.79
N LEU A 19 -0.60 -19.57 2.38
CA LEU A 19 -1.88 -19.75 3.07
C LEU A 19 -2.35 -21.20 3.06
N TYR A 20 -2.10 -21.94 1.97
CA TYR A 20 -2.41 -23.36 1.87
C TYR A 20 -1.59 -24.19 2.87
N GLY A 21 -0.28 -23.92 2.99
CA GLY A 21 0.59 -24.57 3.97
C GLY A 21 0.18 -24.31 5.43
N LEU A 22 -0.55 -23.22 5.69
CA LEU A 22 -1.12 -22.89 7.01
C LEU A 22 -2.53 -23.45 7.24
N ASP A 23 -3.09 -24.23 6.29
CA ASP A 23 -4.50 -24.66 6.29
C ASP A 23 -5.49 -23.49 6.46
N HIS A 24 -5.14 -22.32 5.92
CA HIS A 24 -5.96 -21.13 6.09
C HIS A 24 -7.20 -21.19 5.17
N MET A 25 -8.40 -20.93 5.71
CA MET A 25 -9.68 -21.05 4.99
C MET A 25 -9.79 -20.22 3.69
N LYS A 26 -8.94 -19.21 3.54
CA LYS A 26 -8.88 -18.34 2.34
C LYS A 26 -7.87 -18.79 1.28
N SER A 27 -7.09 -19.84 1.53
CA SER A 27 -6.06 -20.33 0.61
C SER A 27 -6.63 -20.68 -0.76
N ARG A 28 -7.73 -21.43 -0.78
CA ARG A 28 -8.43 -21.81 -2.01
C ARG A 28 -8.89 -20.58 -2.80
N ASN A 29 -9.49 -19.61 -2.12
CA ASN A 29 -9.96 -18.37 -2.75
C ASN A 29 -8.79 -17.56 -3.34
N MET A 30 -7.64 -17.53 -2.66
CA MET A 30 -6.44 -16.85 -3.18
C MET A 30 -5.90 -17.56 -4.42
N ILE A 31 -5.74 -18.89 -4.38
CA ILE A 31 -5.17 -19.64 -5.51
C ILE A 31 -6.04 -19.51 -6.78
N THR A 32 -7.35 -19.46 -6.63
CA THR A 32 -8.29 -19.38 -7.76
C THR A 32 -8.68 -17.96 -8.14
N ALA A 33 -8.20 -16.94 -7.43
CA ALA A 33 -8.55 -15.56 -7.75
C ALA A 33 -7.90 -15.15 -9.09
N GLU A 34 -8.68 -14.48 -9.94
CA GLU A 34 -8.14 -13.83 -11.12
C GLU A 34 -7.43 -12.54 -10.72
N LEU A 35 -6.23 -12.34 -11.24
CA LEU A 35 -5.47 -11.11 -11.03
C LEU A 35 -6.04 -10.00 -11.91
N GLU A 36 -6.66 -9.01 -11.27
CA GLU A 36 -7.12 -7.80 -11.95
C GLU A 36 -6.12 -6.65 -11.76
N ILE A 37 -5.68 -6.07 -12.88
CA ILE A 37 -4.96 -4.79 -12.87
C ILE A 37 -6.01 -3.69 -12.75
N ALA A 38 -6.13 -3.11 -11.56
CA ALA A 38 -7.01 -1.98 -11.38
C ALA A 38 -6.48 -0.73 -12.09
N GLU A 39 -7.38 -0.07 -12.79
CA GLU A 39 -7.18 1.28 -13.31
C GLU A 39 -7.49 2.30 -12.22
N TYR A 40 -6.53 3.15 -11.90
CA TYR A 40 -6.69 4.16 -10.86
C TYR A 40 -6.43 5.56 -11.38
N VAL A 41 -7.14 6.52 -10.78
CA VAL A 41 -6.99 7.95 -11.02
C VAL A 41 -5.54 8.43 -10.82
N TRP A 42 -4.76 7.75 -9.97
CA TRP A 42 -3.36 8.11 -9.72
C TRP A 42 -2.37 7.70 -10.82
N GLN A 43 -2.79 6.99 -11.86
CA GLN A 43 -1.89 6.53 -12.92
C GLN A 43 -1.38 7.67 -13.83
N THR A 44 -1.70 8.93 -13.52
CA THR A 44 -1.11 10.10 -14.18
C THR A 44 0.34 10.32 -13.75
N ALA A 45 1.19 10.79 -14.66
CA ALA A 45 2.62 10.97 -14.40
C ALA A 45 2.92 11.93 -13.22
N THR A 46 2.04 12.91 -12.98
CA THR A 46 2.22 13.94 -11.95
C THR A 46 2.07 13.42 -10.53
N VAL A 47 1.29 12.36 -10.31
CA VAL A 47 1.05 11.81 -8.96
C VAL A 47 1.70 10.43 -8.74
N ARG A 48 2.45 9.93 -9.74
CA ARG A 48 3.26 8.70 -9.64
C ARG A 48 4.12 8.61 -8.37
N PRO A 49 4.81 9.68 -7.90
CA PRO A 49 5.58 9.62 -6.64
C PRO A 49 4.73 9.26 -5.41
N TYR A 50 3.42 9.47 -5.48
CA TYR A 50 2.47 9.17 -4.40
C TYR A 50 1.72 7.85 -4.58
N ALA A 51 2.07 7.02 -5.59
CA ALA A 51 1.36 5.76 -5.86
C ALA A 51 1.26 4.86 -4.61
N ALA A 52 2.34 4.76 -3.82
CA ALA A 52 2.35 4.01 -2.57
C ALA A 52 1.35 4.56 -1.53
N VAL A 53 1.22 5.90 -1.44
CA VAL A 53 0.28 6.58 -0.55
C VAL A 53 -1.16 6.25 -0.92
N PHE A 54 -1.48 6.20 -2.22
CA PHE A 54 -2.80 5.78 -2.70
C PHE A 54 -3.12 4.34 -2.31
N ILE A 55 -2.17 3.42 -2.49
CA ILE A 55 -2.35 2.00 -2.13
C ILE A 55 -2.56 1.86 -0.62
N MET A 56 -1.73 2.50 0.20
CA MET A 56 -1.88 2.48 1.65
C MET A 56 -3.23 3.05 2.09
N ARG A 57 -3.69 4.13 1.43
CA ARG A 57 -4.98 4.74 1.72
C ARG A 57 -6.16 3.83 1.38
N ILE A 58 -6.08 3.13 0.25
CA ILE A 58 -7.08 2.12 -0.14
C ILE A 58 -7.12 1.00 0.90
N MET A 59 -5.96 0.51 1.34
CA MET A 59 -5.88 -0.56 2.33
C MET A 59 -6.43 -0.14 3.71
N GLU A 60 -6.26 1.12 4.12
CA GLU A 60 -6.89 1.65 5.35
C GLU A 60 -8.43 1.62 5.30
N THR A 61 -9.02 1.80 4.12
CA THR A 61 -10.49 1.85 3.95
C THR A 61 -11.06 0.56 3.39
N TYR A 62 -10.22 -0.45 3.17
CA TYR A 62 -10.63 -1.73 2.61
C TYR A 62 -11.40 -2.56 3.63
N MET A 63 -12.72 -2.64 3.44
CA MET A 63 -13.64 -3.41 4.30
C MET A 63 -14.03 -4.76 3.68
N GLY A 64 -13.17 -5.36 2.85
CA GLY A 64 -13.49 -6.62 2.15
C GLY A 64 -14.45 -6.48 0.96
N LYS A 65 -14.74 -5.24 0.52
CA LYS A 65 -15.61 -4.97 -0.63
C LYS A 65 -14.80 -4.99 -1.93
N GLY A 66 -15.44 -5.36 -3.03
CA GLY A 66 -14.81 -5.35 -4.37
C GLY A 66 -14.28 -3.98 -4.79
N MET A 67 -13.33 -3.97 -5.73
CA MET A 67 -12.55 -2.79 -6.18
C MET A 67 -13.40 -1.54 -6.49
N ARG A 68 -14.60 -1.73 -7.03
CA ARG A 68 -15.53 -0.63 -7.37
C ARG A 68 -15.98 0.22 -6.16
N ASN A 69 -15.79 -0.29 -4.95
CA ASN A 69 -16.21 0.37 -3.70
C ASN A 69 -15.03 0.88 -2.86
N TRP A 70 -13.83 0.97 -3.45
CA TRP A 70 -12.64 1.43 -2.74
C TRP A 70 -12.66 2.95 -2.62
N ASP A 71 -13.21 3.43 -1.51
CA ASP A 71 -13.26 4.85 -1.17
C ASP A 71 -11.88 5.33 -0.69
N GLN A 72 -11.22 6.13 -1.52
CA GLN A 72 -9.91 6.72 -1.20
C GLN A 72 -10.03 7.88 -0.21
N ARG A 73 -11.22 8.49 -0.07
CA ARG A 73 -11.46 9.72 0.72
C ARG A 73 -10.49 10.86 0.38
N LEU A 74 -10.12 10.96 -0.90
CA LEU A 74 -9.23 11.98 -1.43
C LEU A 74 -10.03 13.03 -2.20
N ASN A 75 -9.56 14.28 -2.15
CA ASN A 75 -10.20 15.37 -2.85
C ASN A 75 -9.93 15.29 -4.36
N SER A 76 -10.92 15.61 -5.18
CA SER A 76 -10.77 15.68 -6.64
C SER A 76 -10.06 16.94 -7.13
N ASN A 77 -10.01 18.01 -6.31
CA ASN A 77 -9.28 19.23 -6.64
C ASN A 77 -7.77 18.99 -6.51
N HIS A 78 -7.01 19.26 -7.58
CA HIS A 78 -5.57 18.98 -7.65
C HIS A 78 -4.74 19.62 -6.52
N VAL A 79 -5.00 20.90 -6.17
CA VAL A 79 -4.25 21.60 -5.13
C VAL A 79 -4.53 21.00 -3.75
N LYS A 80 -5.81 20.69 -3.47
CA LYS A 80 -6.20 20.03 -2.22
C LYS A 80 -5.68 18.61 -2.13
N LEU A 81 -5.75 17.86 -3.24
CA LEU A 81 -5.21 16.50 -3.36
C LEU A 81 -3.72 16.49 -3.04
N GLN A 82 -2.93 17.35 -3.66
CA GLN A 82 -1.48 17.39 -3.43
C GLN A 82 -1.13 17.69 -1.97
N LYS A 83 -1.86 18.61 -1.32
CA LYS A 83 -1.72 18.85 0.13
C LYS A 83 -2.04 17.62 0.96
N GLN A 84 -3.14 16.92 0.64
CA GLN A 84 -3.51 15.68 1.33
C GLN A 84 -2.45 14.58 1.15
N LEU A 85 -1.94 14.40 -0.06
CA LEU A 85 -0.92 13.40 -0.36
C LEU A 85 0.38 13.68 0.40
N THR A 86 0.82 14.94 0.49
CA THR A 86 1.99 15.32 1.29
C THR A 86 1.81 14.99 2.78
N VAL A 87 0.64 15.29 3.34
CA VAL A 87 0.33 14.99 4.75
C VAL A 87 0.29 13.48 5.00
N LEU A 88 -0.40 12.74 4.14
CA LEU A 88 -0.48 11.27 4.23
C LEU A 88 0.88 10.62 4.08
N CYS A 89 1.71 11.09 3.15
CA CYS A 89 3.08 10.59 2.97
C CYS A 89 3.89 10.71 4.28
N LYS A 90 3.89 11.90 4.90
CA LYS A 90 4.56 12.11 6.19
C LYS A 90 4.02 11.18 7.28
N LYS A 91 2.69 11.04 7.36
CA LYS A 91 2.04 10.15 8.33
C LYS A 91 2.46 8.69 8.13
N TYR A 92 2.41 8.18 6.91
CA TYR A 92 2.76 6.79 6.62
C TYR A 92 4.25 6.50 6.83
N VAL A 93 5.13 7.41 6.40
CA VAL A 93 6.57 7.27 6.66
C VAL A 93 6.85 7.24 8.16
N ALA A 94 6.29 8.18 8.94
CA ALA A 94 6.44 8.17 10.39
C ALA A 94 5.90 6.88 11.02
N THR A 95 4.75 6.38 10.55
CA THR A 95 4.15 5.14 11.04
C THR A 95 5.06 3.94 10.77
N ILE A 96 5.62 3.82 9.56
CA ILE A 96 6.51 2.72 9.18
C ILE A 96 7.82 2.79 9.98
N LEU A 97 8.43 3.96 10.04
CA LEU A 97 9.71 4.15 10.75
C LEU A 97 9.59 3.86 12.25
N MET A 98 8.45 4.17 12.85
CA MET A 98 8.19 3.97 14.28
C MET A 98 7.50 2.64 14.61
N SER A 99 7.19 1.83 13.60
CA SER A 99 6.57 0.50 13.79
C SER A 99 7.54 -0.46 14.46
N ASP A 100 7.03 -1.34 15.32
CA ASP A 100 7.85 -2.38 15.98
C ASP A 100 8.44 -3.40 15.00
N CYS A 101 7.87 -3.50 13.79
CA CYS A 101 8.45 -4.33 12.73
C CYS A 101 9.70 -3.70 12.07
N ASN A 102 9.96 -2.42 12.29
CA ASN A 102 11.17 -1.77 11.78
C ASN A 102 12.34 -2.07 12.71
N ILE A 103 13.23 -2.97 12.30
CA ILE A 103 14.44 -3.32 13.06
C ILE A 103 15.37 -2.12 13.30
N LEU A 104 15.24 -1.04 12.51
CA LEU A 104 16.02 0.19 12.64
C LEU A 104 15.32 1.26 13.48
N LYS A 105 14.16 0.97 14.08
CA LYS A 105 13.35 1.94 14.84
C LYS A 105 14.15 2.70 15.90
N GLU A 106 14.98 2.02 16.67
CA GLU A 106 15.78 2.67 17.72
C GLU A 106 16.86 3.61 17.15
N GLN A 107 17.44 3.28 15.99
CA GLN A 107 18.37 4.19 15.31
C GLN A 107 17.67 5.44 14.80
N VAL A 108 16.44 5.30 14.28
CA VAL A 108 15.62 6.43 13.83
C VAL A 108 15.31 7.36 15.01
N LYS A 109 14.94 6.82 16.18
CA LYS A 109 14.70 7.62 17.39
C LYS A 109 15.93 8.42 17.80
N ALA A 110 17.10 7.77 17.88
CA ALA A 110 18.34 8.45 18.24
C ALA A 110 18.64 9.63 17.30
N HIS A 111 18.51 9.43 15.98
CA HIS A 111 18.72 10.51 15.01
C HIS A 111 17.70 11.66 15.15
N MET A 112 16.47 11.37 15.57
CA MET A 112 15.46 12.41 15.80
C MET A 112 15.75 13.25 17.05
N GLU A 113 16.28 12.61 18.10
CA GLU A 113 16.72 13.28 19.33
C GLU A 113 17.93 14.18 19.06
N ASP A 114 18.92 13.69 18.31
CA ASP A 114 20.12 14.45 17.93
C ASP A 114 19.81 15.63 17.00
N ALA A 115 18.82 15.51 16.11
CA ALA A 115 18.40 16.59 15.23
C ALA A 115 17.57 17.69 15.92
N SER A 116 17.15 17.45 17.17
CA SER A 116 16.34 18.38 17.97
C SER A 116 17.16 19.20 18.98
N GLY A 117 18.47 18.92 19.10
CA GLY A 117 19.44 19.69 19.89
C GLY A 117 20.21 20.71 19.06
#